data_AF-A0A948BD50-F1
#
_entry.id   AF-A0A948BD50-F1
#
_cell.length_a   1.000
_cell.length_b   1.000
_cell.length_c   1.000
_cell.angle_alpha   90.00
_cell.angle_beta   90.00
_cell.angle_gamma   90.00
#
_symmetry.space_group_name_H-M   'P 1'
#
loop_
_entity.id
_entity.type
_entity.pdbx_description
1 polymer ?
#
loop_
_entity_poly.entity_id
_entity_poly.type
_entity_poly.pdbx_seq_one_letter_code
_entity_poly.pdbx_strand_id
1 'polypeptide(L)'
;MNKRTSIIAVAISLLLLISGLAVSGEELQKTPVYPEGELTLEGKKSARFGHEIHEKTGIQCAQCHHDKAHKGRTQEEIAAMEDTSQLQCLACHNQLFENENLKVRKAIFHAKCKECHKNGFEGKNGPVNCKGCHVAADGAENSK
;
A
#
# COMPACT_ATOMS: atom_id res chain seq x y z
N MET A 1 39.71 -19.89 -49.46
CA MET A 1 38.92 -19.97 -48.21
C MET A 1 38.32 -21.36 -48.12
N ASN A 2 38.84 -22.20 -47.24
CA ASN A 2 38.54 -23.63 -47.12
C ASN A 2 37.22 -23.85 -46.36
N LYS A 3 36.34 -24.73 -46.85
CA LYS A 3 35.02 -25.03 -46.25
C LYS A 3 35.05 -25.20 -44.72
N ARG A 4 36.16 -25.72 -44.17
CA ARG A 4 36.38 -25.91 -42.73
C ARG A 4 36.61 -24.61 -41.96
N THR A 5 37.30 -23.62 -42.52
CA THR A 5 37.48 -22.30 -41.85
C THR A 5 36.20 -21.46 -41.89
N SER A 6 35.39 -21.61 -42.94
CA SER A 6 34.07 -20.97 -43.01
C SER A 6 33.07 -21.54 -42.00
N ILE A 7 33.09 -22.85 -41.73
CA ILE A 7 32.19 -23.48 -40.72
C ILE A 7 32.60 -23.09 -39.29
N ILE A 8 33.91 -23.03 -39.02
CA ILE A 8 34.42 -22.65 -37.69
C ILE A 8 34.13 -21.17 -37.39
N ALA A 9 34.30 -20.27 -38.39
CA ALA A 9 33.99 -18.86 -38.23
C ALA A 9 32.49 -18.61 -37.97
N VAL A 10 31.60 -19.32 -38.67
CA VAL A 10 30.15 -19.23 -38.46
C VAL A 10 29.74 -19.78 -37.08
N ALA A 11 30.33 -20.88 -36.62
CA ALA A 11 30.02 -21.44 -35.31
C ALA A 11 30.46 -20.54 -34.13
N ILE A 12 31.61 -19.88 -34.25
CA ILE A 12 32.10 -18.92 -33.24
C ILE A 12 31.25 -17.64 -33.24
N SER A 13 30.81 -17.19 -34.42
CA SER A 13 29.93 -16.02 -34.56
C SER A 13 28.53 -16.29 -34.00
N LEU A 14 28.04 -17.53 -34.12
CA LEU A 14 26.75 -17.95 -33.57
C LEU A 14 26.81 -18.16 -32.04
N LEU A 15 27.94 -18.60 -31.49
CA LEU A 15 28.12 -18.73 -30.03
C LEU A 15 28.21 -17.36 -29.32
N LEU A 16 28.80 -16.35 -29.97
CA LEU A 16 28.91 -14.99 -29.41
C LEU A 16 27.59 -14.21 -29.45
N LEU A 17 26.60 -14.66 -30.23
CA LEU A 17 25.26 -14.05 -30.28
C LEU A 17 24.32 -14.52 -29.16
N ILE A 18 24.64 -15.62 -28.46
CA ILE A 18 23.77 -16.21 -27.44
C ILE A 18 24.07 -15.65 -26.03
N SER A 19 25.22 -15.00 -25.84
CA SER A 19 25.67 -14.48 -24.54
C SER A 19 25.24 -13.04 -24.23
N GLY A 20 24.46 -12.40 -25.11
CA GLY A 20 24.17 -10.96 -25.06
C GLY A 20 22.81 -10.51 -24.50
N LEU A 21 21.90 -11.41 -24.12
CA LEU A 21 20.58 -11.03 -23.56
C LEU A 21 20.43 -11.51 -22.12
N ALA A 22 21.07 -10.82 -21.17
CA ALA A 22 20.79 -11.01 -19.74
C ALA A 22 21.15 -9.77 -18.91
N VAL A 23 20.53 -8.62 -19.19
CA VAL A 23 20.42 -7.43 -18.31
C VAL A 23 19.13 -6.72 -18.78
N SER A 24 18.13 -6.33 -17.99
CA SER A 24 18.09 -5.92 -16.59
C SER A 24 16.78 -6.41 -15.95
N GLY A 25 16.85 -7.28 -14.95
CA GLY A 25 15.80 -7.38 -13.95
C GLY A 25 16.12 -6.37 -12.87
N GLU A 26 15.70 -5.11 -13.04
CA GLU A 26 15.65 -4.20 -11.91
C GLU A 26 14.53 -4.72 -10.99
N GLU A 27 14.91 -5.58 -10.05
CA GLU A 27 14.25 -5.57 -8.74
C GLU A 27 14.49 -4.19 -8.16
N LEU A 28 13.59 -3.26 -8.48
CA LEU A 28 13.33 -2.10 -7.66
C LEU A 28 13.10 -2.66 -6.26
N GLN A 29 14.11 -2.54 -5.40
CA GLN A 29 13.95 -2.77 -3.98
C GLN A 29 12.82 -1.86 -3.53
N LYS A 30 11.65 -2.47 -3.33
CA LYS A 30 10.40 -1.83 -2.93
C LYS A 30 10.63 -1.16 -1.57
N THR A 31 11.10 0.08 -1.57
CA THR A 31 10.85 0.95 -0.42
C THR A 31 9.33 1.00 -0.25
N PRO A 32 8.79 0.67 0.93
CA PRO A 32 7.35 0.72 1.13
C PRO A 32 6.86 2.13 0.83
N VAL A 33 5.86 2.27 -0.05
CA VAL A 33 5.24 3.55 -0.44
C VAL A 33 4.26 4.03 0.64
N TYR A 34 4.44 3.55 1.87
CA TYR A 34 3.59 3.86 3.01
C TYR A 34 4.47 4.27 4.20
N PRO A 35 3.94 5.11 5.11
CA PRO A 35 4.66 5.48 6.32
C PRO A 35 5.14 4.26 7.10
N GLU A 36 6.42 4.24 7.47
CA GLU A 36 7.01 3.17 8.26
C GLU A 36 6.42 3.11 9.67
N GLY A 37 6.35 1.89 10.20
CA GLY A 37 5.87 1.63 11.55
C GLY A 37 4.35 1.71 11.70
N GLU A 38 3.93 1.71 12.96
CA GLU A 38 2.53 1.81 13.31
C GLU A 38 2.10 3.26 13.44
N LEU A 39 0.96 3.58 12.86
CA LEU A 39 0.33 4.88 12.90
C LEU A 39 -0.67 4.98 14.04
N THR A 40 -0.67 6.14 14.70
CA THR A 40 -1.74 6.54 15.61
C THR A 40 -2.74 7.41 14.87
N LEU A 41 -3.93 6.87 14.63
CA LEU A 41 -5.06 7.62 14.10
C LEU A 41 -5.64 8.47 15.23
N GLU A 42 -5.18 9.72 15.31
CA GLU A 42 -5.60 10.65 16.35
C GLU A 42 -7.11 10.92 16.36
N GLY A 43 -7.65 11.14 17.56
CA GLY A 43 -9.04 11.51 17.81
C GLY A 43 -9.35 11.49 19.31
N LYS A 44 -10.63 11.65 19.69
CA LYS A 44 -11.05 11.57 21.10
C LYS A 44 -10.63 10.25 21.78
N LYS A 45 -10.51 9.19 20.99
CA LYS A 45 -9.91 7.92 21.38
C LYS A 45 -9.02 7.50 20.21
N SER A 46 -7.72 7.62 20.35
CA SER A 46 -6.79 7.28 19.27
C SER A 46 -6.84 5.79 18.97
N ALA A 47 -6.58 5.42 17.71
CA ALA A 47 -6.57 4.04 17.26
C ALA A 47 -5.24 3.71 16.58
N ARG A 48 -4.76 2.47 16.73
CA ARG A 48 -3.53 2.00 16.10
C ARG A 48 -3.84 1.45 14.70
N PHE A 49 -2.94 1.68 13.76
CA PHE A 49 -3.04 1.19 12.39
C PHE A 49 -1.65 0.91 11.80
N GLY A 50 -1.40 -0.30 11.30
CA GLY A 50 -0.14 -0.65 10.65
C GLY A 50 -0.34 -1.00 9.18
N HIS A 51 0.25 -0.23 8.26
CA HIS A 51 0.22 -0.56 6.82
C HIS A 51 0.87 -1.92 6.54
N GLU A 52 2.01 -2.19 7.17
CA GLU A 52 2.76 -3.44 7.03
C GLU A 52 1.90 -4.68 7.33
N ILE A 53 1.05 -4.62 8.36
CA ILE A 53 0.16 -5.74 8.73
C ILE A 53 -0.85 -6.02 7.61
N HIS A 54 -1.42 -4.96 7.03
CA HIS A 54 -2.43 -5.09 5.97
C HIS A 54 -1.79 -5.55 4.65
N GLU A 55 -0.64 -4.98 4.29
CA GLU A 55 0.09 -5.34 3.08
C GLU A 55 0.59 -6.80 3.12
N LYS A 56 1.17 -7.24 4.24
CA LYS A 56 1.52 -8.66 4.47
C LYS A 56 0.32 -9.61 4.47
N THR A 57 -0.89 -9.09 4.69
CA THR A 57 -2.14 -9.85 4.60
C THR A 57 -2.64 -9.96 3.15
N GLY A 58 -2.02 -9.26 2.20
CA GLY A 58 -2.40 -9.24 0.78
C GLY A 58 -3.34 -8.10 0.39
N ILE A 59 -3.68 -7.22 1.34
CA ILE A 59 -4.56 -6.07 1.12
C ILE A 59 -3.82 -5.04 0.25
N GLN A 60 -4.38 -4.77 -0.92
CA GLN A 60 -3.83 -3.83 -1.89
C GLN A 60 -4.17 -2.39 -1.51
N CYS A 61 -3.31 -1.42 -1.88
CA CYS A 61 -3.55 0.02 -1.63
C CYS A 61 -4.92 0.49 -2.13
N ALA A 62 -5.33 -0.02 -3.30
CA ALA A 62 -6.59 0.26 -3.97
C ALA A 62 -7.83 -0.16 -3.16
N GLN A 63 -7.67 -1.07 -2.20
CA GLN A 63 -8.77 -1.47 -1.32
C GLN A 63 -9.13 -0.35 -0.34
N CYS A 64 -8.21 0.54 0.01
CA CYS A 64 -8.44 1.63 0.97
C CYS A 64 -8.39 3.01 0.31
N HIS A 65 -7.34 3.29 -0.47
CA HIS A 65 -7.17 4.58 -1.13
C HIS A 65 -7.93 4.57 -2.45
N HIS A 66 -8.98 5.38 -2.54
CA HIS A 66 -9.78 5.52 -3.75
C HIS A 66 -9.90 6.99 -4.16
N ASP A 67 -10.25 7.21 -5.42
CA ASP A 67 -10.60 8.53 -5.94
C ASP A 67 -12.09 8.87 -5.70
N LYS A 68 -12.54 10.01 -6.25
CA LYS A 68 -13.93 10.47 -6.13
C LYS A 68 -14.93 9.58 -6.87
N ALA A 69 -14.48 8.81 -7.86
CA ALA A 69 -15.29 7.85 -8.59
C ALA A 69 -15.26 6.44 -7.95
N HIS A 70 -14.69 6.33 -6.73
CA HIS A 70 -14.46 5.07 -6.02
C HIS A 70 -13.56 4.07 -6.76
N LYS A 71 -12.76 4.54 -7.73
CA LYS A 71 -11.69 3.73 -8.30
C LYS A 71 -10.55 3.67 -7.29
N GLY A 72 -10.15 2.45 -6.91
CA GLY A 72 -8.99 2.25 -6.05
C GLY A 72 -7.70 2.70 -6.73
N ARG A 73 -6.81 3.34 -5.96
CA ARG A 73 -5.49 3.79 -6.42
C ARG A 73 -4.45 2.68 -6.30
N THR A 74 -3.69 2.46 -7.37
CA THR A 74 -2.59 1.49 -7.36
C THR A 74 -1.38 2.02 -6.57
N GLN A 75 -0.43 1.13 -6.27
CA GLN A 75 0.82 1.53 -5.64
C GLN A 75 1.60 2.52 -6.49
N GLU A 76 1.61 2.35 -7.81
CA GLU A 76 2.28 3.23 -8.77
C GLU A 76 1.61 4.61 -8.81
N GLU A 77 0.28 4.66 -8.84
CA GLU A 77 -0.47 5.92 -8.77
C GLU A 77 -0.17 6.68 -7.49
N ILE A 78 -0.05 5.98 -6.35
CA ILE A 78 0.30 6.58 -5.05
C ILE A 78 1.76 7.06 -5.01
N ALA A 79 2.69 6.25 -5.52
CA ALA A 79 4.11 6.58 -5.56
C ALA A 79 4.42 7.81 -6.42
N ALA A 80 3.60 8.04 -7.45
CA ALA A 80 3.73 9.19 -8.34
C ALA A 80 3.10 10.49 -7.77
N MET A 81 2.45 10.45 -6.60
CA MET A 81 1.82 11.64 -6.02
C MET A 81 2.86 12.58 -5.42
N GLU A 82 2.87 13.84 -5.88
CA GLU A 82 3.70 14.90 -5.29
C GLU A 82 3.22 15.29 -3.89
N ASP A 83 1.90 15.31 -3.68
CA ASP A 83 1.26 15.62 -2.40
C ASP A 83 0.52 14.40 -1.85
N THR A 84 1.18 13.67 -0.97
CA THR A 84 0.60 12.50 -0.30
C THR A 84 -0.45 12.88 0.77
N SER A 85 -0.59 14.16 1.13
CA SER A 85 -1.65 14.59 2.06
C SER A 85 -3.05 14.36 1.49
N GLN A 86 -3.18 14.32 0.15
CA GLN A 86 -4.42 13.98 -0.56
C GLN A 86 -4.88 12.53 -0.31
N LEU A 87 -4.00 11.65 0.19
CA LEU A 87 -4.35 10.27 0.55
C LEU A 87 -5.06 10.19 1.91
N GLN A 88 -4.96 11.23 2.73
CA GLN A 88 -5.70 11.28 3.98
C GLN A 88 -7.19 11.32 3.68
N CYS A 89 -7.97 10.47 4.37
CA CYS A 89 -9.41 10.35 4.09
C CYS A 89 -10.11 11.71 4.15
N LEU A 90 -9.73 12.54 5.14
CA LEU A 90 -10.29 13.87 5.38
C LEU A 90 -9.92 14.92 4.32
N ALA A 91 -8.97 14.66 3.43
CA ALA A 91 -8.70 15.56 2.30
C ALA A 91 -9.95 15.69 1.41
N CYS A 92 -10.67 14.58 1.18
CA CYS A 92 -11.93 14.56 0.45
C CYS A 92 -13.16 14.45 1.37
N HIS A 93 -13.11 13.60 2.39
CA HIS A 93 -14.19 13.37 3.34
C HIS A 93 -14.23 14.43 4.45
N ASN A 94 -14.50 15.67 4.04
CA ASN A 94 -14.52 16.85 4.90
C ASN A 94 -15.95 17.44 5.01
N GLN A 95 -16.08 18.63 5.59
CA GLN A 95 -17.36 19.30 5.81
C GLN A 95 -18.16 19.57 4.52
N LEU A 96 -17.48 19.64 3.37
CA LEU A 96 -18.08 19.86 2.06
C LEU A 96 -18.45 18.57 1.33
N PHE A 97 -18.16 17.39 1.91
CA PHE A 97 -18.48 16.10 1.29
C PHE A 97 -19.99 15.87 1.23
N GLU A 98 -20.52 15.40 0.10
CA GLU A 98 -21.98 15.32 -0.10
C GLU A 98 -22.70 14.42 0.92
N ASN A 99 -22.06 13.31 1.30
CA ASN A 99 -22.62 12.39 2.28
C ASN A 99 -22.28 12.86 3.71
N GLU A 100 -23.26 13.42 4.41
CA GLU A 100 -23.15 13.88 5.81
C GLU A 100 -22.58 12.81 6.76
N ASN A 101 -22.92 11.53 6.53
CA ASN A 101 -22.45 10.43 7.36
C ASN A 101 -20.98 10.08 7.13
N LEU A 102 -20.33 10.66 6.12
CA LEU A 102 -18.93 10.41 5.76
C LEU A 102 -18.09 11.68 5.79
N LYS A 103 -18.49 12.68 6.59
CA LYS A 103 -17.71 13.93 6.80
C LYS A 103 -16.72 13.87 7.95
N VAL A 104 -16.89 12.90 8.84
CA VAL A 104 -16.15 12.84 10.11
C VAL A 104 -15.33 11.56 10.23
N ARG A 105 -14.11 11.74 10.76
CA ARG A 105 -13.11 10.69 10.96
C ARG A 105 -13.69 9.38 11.51
N LYS A 106 -14.48 9.48 12.58
CA LYS A 106 -15.13 8.35 13.24
C LYS A 106 -15.97 7.52 12.26
N ALA A 107 -16.80 8.18 11.47
CA ALA A 107 -17.74 7.48 10.61
C ALA A 107 -17.03 6.87 9.40
N ILE A 108 -16.07 7.59 8.80
CA ILE A 108 -15.26 7.10 7.68
C ILE A 108 -14.50 5.84 8.07
N PHE A 109 -13.73 5.89 9.17
CA PHE A 109 -12.93 4.74 9.60
C PHE A 109 -13.79 3.59 10.11
N HIS A 110 -14.87 3.84 10.83
CA HIS A 110 -15.77 2.74 11.23
C HIS A 110 -16.47 2.10 10.03
N ALA A 111 -16.88 2.88 9.02
CA ALA A 111 -17.47 2.33 7.81
C ALA A 111 -16.45 1.48 7.02
N LYS A 112 -15.20 1.92 6.92
CA LYS A 112 -14.19 1.21 6.13
C LYS A 112 -13.51 0.08 6.89
N CYS A 113 -12.91 0.38 8.04
CA CYS A 113 -12.09 -0.56 8.80
C CYS A 113 -12.95 -1.64 9.46
N LYS A 114 -14.02 -1.26 10.16
CA LYS A 114 -14.84 -2.22 10.90
C LYS A 114 -15.61 -3.17 9.98
N GLU A 115 -16.09 -2.66 8.83
CA GLU A 115 -16.80 -3.49 7.86
C GLU A 115 -15.87 -4.52 7.23
N CYS A 116 -14.67 -4.11 6.78
CA CYS A 116 -13.68 -5.05 6.27
C CYS A 116 -13.26 -6.07 7.34
N HIS A 117 -13.01 -5.65 8.58
CA HIS A 117 -12.65 -6.56 9.66
C HIS A 117 -13.75 -7.55 10.03
N LYS A 118 -15.02 -7.14 9.88
CA LYS A 118 -16.19 -8.00 10.12
C LYS A 118 -16.40 -9.01 9.00
N ASN A 119 -16.23 -8.58 7.75
CA ASN A 119 -16.42 -9.44 6.58
C ASN A 119 -15.20 -10.35 6.32
N GLY A 120 -14.04 -9.93 6.80
CA GLY A 120 -12.77 -10.61 6.62
C GLY A 120 -12.14 -10.36 5.25
N PHE A 121 -10.89 -10.77 5.14
CA PHE A 121 -10.12 -10.83 3.90
C PHE A 121 -9.40 -12.18 3.86
N GLU A 122 -9.68 -12.98 2.83
CA GLU A 122 -9.08 -14.32 2.66
C GLU A 122 -9.19 -15.22 3.92
N GLY A 123 -10.35 -15.18 4.59
CA GLY A 123 -10.60 -15.96 5.80
C GLY A 123 -9.94 -15.42 7.08
N LYS A 124 -9.27 -14.27 7.01
CA LYS A 124 -8.71 -13.56 8.17
C LYS A 124 -9.60 -12.38 8.55
N ASN A 125 -9.83 -12.22 9.85
CA ASN A 125 -10.61 -11.10 10.40
C ASN A 125 -9.71 -10.17 11.21
N GLY A 126 -10.12 -8.90 11.27
CA GLY A 126 -9.47 -7.90 12.12
C GLY A 126 -10.30 -7.61 13.39
N PRO A 127 -9.79 -6.74 14.27
CA PRO A 127 -10.53 -6.30 15.45
C PRO A 127 -11.82 -5.58 15.09
N VAL A 128 -12.95 -6.02 15.67
CA VAL A 128 -14.28 -5.40 15.49
C VAL A 128 -14.83 -4.77 16.77
N ASN A 129 -14.20 -5.04 17.91
CA ASN A 129 -14.54 -4.45 19.20
C ASN A 129 -13.75 -3.15 19.43
N CYS A 130 -14.27 -2.26 20.28
CA CYS A 130 -13.69 -0.92 20.46
C CYS A 130 -12.23 -0.96 20.92
N LYS A 131 -11.90 -1.84 21.87
CA LYS A 131 -10.55 -1.93 22.48
C LYS A 131 -9.52 -2.60 21.57
N GLY A 132 -9.98 -3.33 20.54
CA GLY A 132 -9.09 -3.98 19.58
C GLY A 132 -8.44 -3.00 18.60
N CYS A 133 -9.02 -1.81 18.43
CA CYS A 133 -8.42 -0.74 17.62
C CYS A 133 -7.99 0.46 18.49
N HIS A 134 -8.82 0.86 19.46
CA HIS A 134 -8.56 2.04 20.26
C HIS A 134 -7.64 1.71 21.44
N VAL A 135 -6.52 2.43 21.51
CA VAL A 135 -5.68 2.44 22.70
C VAL A 135 -6.33 3.27 23.80
N ALA A 136 -6.20 2.82 25.04
CA ALA A 136 -6.49 3.67 26.17
C ALA A 136 -5.52 4.86 26.16
N ALA A 137 -6.00 6.03 26.56
CA ALA A 137 -5.19 7.24 26.62
C ALA A 137 -4.25 7.11 27.83
N ASP A 138 -3.18 6.33 27.68
CA ASP A 138 -2.27 6.04 28.77
C ASP A 138 -0.96 6.81 28.51
N GLY A 139 -0.95 8.08 28.97
CA GLY A 139 0.28 8.75 29.38
C GLY A 139 0.90 9.78 28.42
N ALA A 140 0.38 11.01 28.42
CA ALA A 140 1.24 12.19 28.25
C ALA A 140 1.93 12.58 29.58
N GLU A 141 2.29 11.58 30.39
CA GLU A 141 3.13 11.76 31.58
C GLU A 141 4.00 10.52 31.76
N ASN A 142 5.31 10.80 31.88
CA ASN A 142 6.48 9.90 32.02
C ASN A 142 7.29 9.65 30.74
N SER A 143 7.88 10.73 30.21
CA SER A 143 9.25 10.68 29.68
C SER A 143 10.20 11.22 30.74
N LYS A 144 11.23 10.41 31.01
CA LYS A 144 12.34 10.59 31.95
C LYS A 144 13.16 11.85 31.68
#